data_AF-A0A3A6NTJ0-F1
#
_entry.id   AF-A0A3A6NTJ0-F1
#
_cell.length_a   1.000
_cell.length_b   1.000
_cell.length_c   1.000
_cell.angle_alpha   90.00
_cell.angle_beta   90.00
_cell.angle_gamma   90.00
#
_symmetry.space_group_name_H-M   'P 1'
#
loop_
_entity.id
_entity.type
_entity.pdbx_description
1 polymer ?
#
loop_
_entity_poly.entity_id
_entity_poly.type
_entity_poly.pdbx_seq_one_letter_code
_entity_poly.pdbx_strand_id
1 'polypeptide(L)'
;MDAISKQDLIKTIADFIEMGHIENIVAMFKQEKEYYQLTGELIKDERFMVRMGMAVLFEQLAENRKDDVPLAIASLLPVLAEKTPYMRGDAATLLGIIGTEEAKKPLRRLLDDPDPQVREIVKDILAN
;
A
#
# COMPACT_ATOMS: atom_id res chain seq x y z
N MET A 1 -15.18 1.54 27.60
CA MET A 1 -13.95 1.44 26.78
C MET A 1 -14.38 1.87 25.40
N ASP A 2 -14.03 3.10 25.03
CA ASP A 2 -14.40 3.65 23.73
C ASP A 2 -13.59 2.93 22.65
N ALA A 3 -14.27 2.41 21.64
CA ALA A 3 -13.60 1.84 20.48
C ALA A 3 -12.75 2.93 19.82
N ILE A 4 -11.47 2.64 19.56
CA ILE A 4 -10.59 3.54 18.82
C ILE A 4 -11.24 3.83 17.47
N SER A 5 -11.34 5.12 17.09
CA SER A 5 -11.93 5.49 15.81
C SER A 5 -11.05 5.01 14.65
N LYS A 6 -11.63 4.80 13.45
CA LYS A 6 -10.86 4.43 12.25
C LYS A 6 -9.71 5.42 11.97
N GLN A 7 -9.94 6.70 12.20
CA GLN A 7 -8.94 7.75 11.96
C GLN A 7 -7.80 7.70 12.99
N ASP A 8 -8.13 7.48 14.26
CA ASP A 8 -7.11 7.32 15.30
C ASP A 8 -6.27 6.08 15.05
N LEU A 9 -6.87 4.99 14.56
CA LEU A 9 -6.15 3.78 14.18
C LEU A 9 -5.21 4.01 13.00
N ILE A 10 -5.67 4.66 11.92
CA ILE A 10 -4.82 5.01 10.77
C ILE A 10 -3.63 5.86 11.23
N LYS A 11 -3.88 6.88 12.04
CA LYS A 11 -2.83 7.73 12.60
C LYS A 11 -1.84 6.92 13.44
N THR A 12 -2.33 6.05 14.31
CA THR A 12 -1.47 5.18 15.15
C THR A 12 -0.57 4.30 14.29
N ILE A 13 -1.12 3.66 13.26
CA ILE A 13 -0.32 2.82 12.34
C ILE A 13 0.74 3.68 11.64
N ALA A 14 0.35 4.83 11.10
CA ALA A 14 1.27 5.73 10.40
C ALA A 14 2.40 6.25 11.31
N ASP A 15 2.10 6.62 12.56
CA ASP A 15 3.09 7.09 13.52
C ASP A 15 4.12 5.99 13.85
N PHE A 16 3.67 4.75 14.01
CA PHE A 16 4.57 3.61 14.23
C PHE A 16 5.45 3.31 13.01
N ILE A 17 4.91 3.44 11.79
CA ILE A 17 5.69 3.29 10.56
C ILE A 17 6.77 4.37 10.47
N GLU A 18 6.43 5.64 10.76
CA GLU A 18 7.38 6.75 10.76
C GLU A 18 8.51 6.54 11.78
N MET A 19 8.20 5.97 12.94
CA MET A 19 9.19 5.60 13.97
C MET A 19 10.04 4.36 13.59
N GLY A 20 9.78 3.73 12.45
CA GLY A 20 10.49 2.54 11.98
C GLY A 20 10.04 1.24 12.66
N HIS A 21 8.91 1.24 13.37
CA HIS A 21 8.38 0.09 14.09
C HIS A 21 7.56 -0.86 13.17
N ILE A 22 8.14 -1.23 12.02
CA ILE A 22 7.47 -2.07 11.01
C ILE A 22 7.06 -3.43 11.58
N GLU A 23 7.89 -4.05 12.42
CA GLU A 23 7.59 -5.36 13.03
C GLU A 23 6.30 -5.35 13.86
N ASN A 24 6.03 -4.25 14.56
CA ASN A 24 4.79 -4.07 15.34
C ASN A 24 3.58 -4.00 14.41
N ILE A 25 3.70 -3.29 13.29
CA ILE A 25 2.62 -3.19 12.30
C ILE A 25 2.40 -4.50 11.56
N VAL A 26 3.46 -5.23 11.25
CA VAL A 26 3.37 -6.61 10.74
C VAL A 26 2.58 -7.48 11.71
N ALA A 27 2.87 -7.41 13.02
CA ALA A 27 2.14 -8.17 14.03
C ALA A 27 0.65 -7.78 14.08
N MET A 28 0.34 -6.49 13.98
CA MET A 28 -1.04 -5.98 13.92
C MET A 28 -1.80 -6.53 12.70
N PHE A 29 -1.23 -6.43 11.49
CA PHE A 29 -1.85 -6.94 10.25
C PHE A 29 -1.99 -8.47 10.24
N LYS A 30 -1.12 -9.19 10.97
CA LYS A 30 -1.25 -10.64 11.16
C LYS A 30 -2.42 -11.02 12.07
N GLN A 31 -2.81 -10.14 12.99
CA GLN A 31 -3.91 -10.36 13.93
C GLN A 31 -5.26 -9.91 13.35
N GLU A 32 -5.28 -8.73 12.71
CA GLU A 32 -6.51 -8.07 12.25
C GLU A 32 -6.47 -7.88 10.72
N LYS A 33 -7.18 -8.75 9.99
CA LYS A 33 -7.17 -8.74 8.51
C LYS A 33 -7.91 -7.54 7.91
N GLU A 34 -8.76 -6.90 8.70
CA GLU A 34 -9.46 -5.68 8.31
C GLU A 34 -8.48 -4.52 8.08
N TYR A 35 -7.26 -4.58 8.63
CA TYR A 35 -6.27 -3.51 8.48
C TYR A 35 -5.73 -3.38 7.06
N TYR A 36 -5.79 -4.45 6.25
CA TYR A 36 -5.49 -4.37 4.81
C TYR A 36 -6.46 -3.43 4.06
N GLN A 37 -7.67 -3.19 4.59
CA GLN A 37 -8.60 -2.21 4.00
C GLN A 37 -8.23 -0.75 4.29
N LEU A 38 -7.26 -0.52 5.20
CA LEU A 38 -6.76 0.81 5.54
C LEU A 38 -5.59 1.24 4.66
N THR A 39 -4.99 0.31 3.89
CA THR A 39 -3.78 0.54 3.10
C THR A 39 -3.93 1.72 2.14
N GLY A 40 -5.05 1.83 1.43
CA GLY A 40 -5.32 2.95 0.54
C GLY A 40 -5.33 4.33 1.21
N GLU A 41 -5.73 4.42 2.48
CA GLU A 41 -5.66 5.67 3.26
C GLU A 41 -4.25 5.91 3.81
N LEU A 42 -3.56 4.86 4.27
CA LEU A 42 -2.20 4.96 4.81
C LEU A 42 -1.18 5.46 3.78
N ILE A 43 -1.30 5.05 2.51
CA ILE A 43 -0.39 5.53 1.46
C ILE A 43 -0.70 6.95 0.97
N LYS A 44 -1.80 7.56 1.41
CA LYS A 44 -2.11 8.97 1.15
C LYS A 44 -1.46 9.91 2.18
N ASP A 45 -0.83 9.37 3.22
CA ASP A 45 -0.15 10.16 4.24
C ASP A 45 0.91 11.07 3.60
N GLU A 46 0.93 12.34 4.03
CA GLU A 46 1.84 13.35 3.47
C GLU A 46 3.31 13.07 3.83
N ARG A 47 3.55 12.36 4.93
CA ARG A 47 4.90 12.00 5.39
C ARG A 47 5.51 10.95 4.47
N PHE A 48 6.60 11.32 3.84
CA PHE A 48 7.36 10.43 2.95
C PHE A 48 7.79 9.12 3.65
N MET A 49 8.21 9.21 4.92
CA MET A 49 8.63 8.04 5.71
C MET A 49 7.50 7.03 5.91
N VAL A 50 6.25 7.48 6.06
CA VAL A 50 5.09 6.58 6.16
C VAL A 50 4.88 5.85 4.85
N ARG A 51 4.86 6.55 3.72
CA ARG A 51 4.64 5.93 2.41
C ARG A 51 5.74 4.93 2.04
N MET A 52 7.01 5.28 2.28
CA MET A 52 8.12 4.35 2.10
C MET A 52 8.00 3.13 3.03
N GLY A 53 7.66 3.36 4.30
CA GLY A 53 7.48 2.27 5.26
C GLY A 53 6.30 1.36 4.92
N MET A 54 5.28 1.84 4.21
CA MET A 54 4.20 0.98 3.69
C MET A 54 4.70 -0.01 2.64
N ALA A 55 5.65 0.37 1.78
CA ALA A 55 6.27 -0.57 0.84
C ALA A 55 7.05 -1.66 1.59
N VAL A 56 7.90 -1.27 2.55
CA VAL A 56 8.67 -2.20 3.40
C VAL A 56 7.75 -3.14 4.19
N LEU A 57 6.66 -2.62 4.75
CA LEU A 57 5.64 -3.41 5.43
C LEU A 57 5.06 -4.48 4.50
N PHE A 58 4.69 -4.10 3.27
CA PHE A 58 4.09 -5.02 2.31
C PHE A 58 5.06 -6.07 1.79
N GLU A 59 6.35 -5.74 1.63
CA GLU A 59 7.39 -6.73 1.32
C GLU A 59 7.46 -7.80 2.42
N GLN A 60 7.55 -7.39 3.69
CA GLN A 60 7.60 -8.33 4.82
C GLN A 60 6.32 -9.16 4.98
N LEU A 61 5.15 -8.56 4.73
CA LEU A 61 3.88 -9.27 4.73
C LEU A 61 3.80 -10.24 3.57
N ALA A 62 4.26 -9.88 2.37
CA ALA A 62 4.27 -10.77 1.20
C ALA A 62 5.20 -11.98 1.39
N GLU A 63 6.22 -11.90 2.23
CA GLU A 63 7.05 -13.07 2.56
C GLU A 63 6.30 -14.09 3.44
N ASN A 64 5.48 -13.62 4.39
CA ASN A 64 4.95 -14.43 5.49
C ASN A 64 3.42 -14.60 5.51
N ARG A 65 2.70 -13.86 4.66
CA ARG A 65 1.23 -13.73 4.59
C ARG A 65 0.75 -13.53 3.15
N LYS A 66 1.28 -14.32 2.20
CA LYS A 66 0.94 -14.27 0.76
C LYS A 66 -0.56 -14.36 0.47
N ASP A 67 -1.31 -15.08 1.31
CA ASP A 67 -2.76 -15.25 1.13
C ASP A 67 -3.56 -14.04 1.64
N ASP A 68 -2.99 -13.21 2.52
CA ASP A 68 -3.68 -12.07 3.12
C ASP A 68 -3.35 -10.74 2.41
N VAL A 69 -2.14 -10.57 1.86
CA VAL A 69 -1.77 -9.32 1.15
C VAL A 69 -2.73 -8.92 0.01
N PRO A 70 -3.39 -9.84 -0.72
CA PRO A 70 -4.39 -9.46 -1.74
C PRO A 70 -5.63 -8.77 -1.15
N LEU A 71 -5.90 -8.87 0.15
CA LEU A 71 -7.02 -8.16 0.79
C LEU A 71 -6.89 -6.64 0.65
N ALA A 72 -5.67 -6.12 0.47
CA ALA A 72 -5.44 -4.69 0.30
C ALA A 72 -5.85 -4.15 -1.08
N ILE A 73 -5.99 -5.02 -2.09
CA ILE A 73 -6.23 -4.62 -3.49
C ILE A 73 -7.42 -3.65 -3.57
N ALA A 74 -8.56 -4.00 -2.96
CA ALA A 74 -9.77 -3.19 -3.02
C ALA A 74 -9.57 -1.75 -2.53
N SER A 75 -8.74 -1.54 -1.49
CA SER A 75 -8.43 -0.22 -0.97
C SER A 75 -7.41 0.55 -1.82
N LEU A 76 -6.52 -0.15 -2.54
CA LEU A 76 -5.49 0.43 -3.40
C LEU A 76 -6.02 0.88 -4.77
N LEU A 77 -7.02 0.18 -5.33
CA LEU A 77 -7.53 0.48 -6.68
C LEU A 77 -8.01 1.94 -6.88
N PRO A 78 -8.73 2.57 -5.92
CA PRO A 78 -9.11 3.97 -6.04
C PRO A 78 -7.90 4.91 -6.09
N VAL A 79 -6.79 4.57 -5.42
CA VAL A 79 -5.60 5.44 -5.30
C VAL A 79 -4.87 5.59 -6.63
N LEU A 80 -4.95 4.58 -7.50
CA LEU A 80 -4.43 4.63 -8.87
C LEU A 80 -5.10 5.71 -9.76
N ALA A 81 -6.18 6.36 -9.29
CA ALA A 81 -6.85 7.46 -9.99
C ALA A 81 -6.67 8.82 -9.27
N GLU A 82 -5.85 8.88 -8.22
CA GLU A 82 -5.56 10.13 -7.53
C GLU A 82 -4.87 11.14 -8.44
N LYS A 83 -5.14 12.43 -8.22
CA LYS A 83 -4.53 13.50 -9.02
C LYS A 83 -3.01 13.56 -8.83
N THR A 84 -2.56 13.21 -7.63
CA THR A 84 -1.18 13.32 -7.20
C THR A 84 -0.35 12.15 -7.72
N PRO A 85 0.68 12.38 -8.56
CA PRO A 85 1.43 11.29 -9.21
C PRO A 85 2.09 10.31 -8.25
N TYR A 86 2.71 10.81 -7.17
CA TYR A 86 3.37 9.93 -6.20
C TYR A 86 2.39 8.96 -5.53
N MET A 87 1.12 9.37 -5.29
CA MET A 87 0.11 8.47 -4.72
C MET A 87 -0.25 7.33 -5.69
N ARG A 88 -0.34 7.63 -6.99
CA ARG A 88 -0.55 6.60 -8.02
C ARG A 88 0.64 5.65 -8.11
N GLY A 89 1.86 6.20 -8.05
CA GLY A 89 3.11 5.43 -8.01
C GLY A 89 3.19 4.50 -6.80
N ASP A 90 2.93 5.02 -5.59
CA ASP A 90 2.95 4.25 -4.34
C ASP A 90 1.89 3.13 -4.36
N ALA A 91 0.69 3.41 -4.86
CA ALA A 91 -0.34 2.39 -5.06
C ALA A 91 0.07 1.32 -6.07
N ALA A 92 0.70 1.72 -7.17
CA ALA A 92 1.23 0.79 -8.17
C ALA A 92 2.32 -0.11 -7.57
N THR A 93 3.25 0.46 -6.80
CA THR A 93 4.30 -0.27 -6.09
C THR A 93 3.71 -1.33 -5.16
N LEU A 94 2.75 -0.98 -4.30
CA LEU A 94 2.13 -1.96 -3.39
C LEU A 94 1.37 -3.06 -4.14
N LEU A 95 0.66 -2.73 -5.22
CA LEU A 95 0.01 -3.73 -6.08
C LEU A 95 1.05 -4.63 -6.78
N GLY A 96 2.21 -4.08 -7.15
CA GLY A 96 3.35 -4.84 -7.67
C GLY A 96 3.91 -5.83 -6.65
N ILE A 97 4.08 -5.40 -5.39
CA ILE A 97 4.51 -6.26 -4.28
C ILE A 97 3.51 -7.38 -4.01
N ILE A 98 2.20 -7.09 -4.07
CA ILE A 98 1.14 -8.11 -3.96
C ILE A 98 1.26 -9.14 -5.09
N GLY A 99 1.56 -8.69 -6.32
CA GLY A 99 2.04 -9.53 -7.41
C GLY A 99 1.02 -10.49 -8.03
N THR A 100 -0.21 -10.56 -7.53
CA THR A 100 -1.27 -11.39 -8.12
C THR A 100 -1.73 -10.82 -9.47
N GLU A 101 -2.31 -11.68 -10.32
CA GLU A 101 -2.90 -11.22 -11.58
C GLU A 101 -4.01 -10.18 -11.37
N GLU A 102 -4.76 -10.30 -10.26
CA GLU A 102 -5.76 -9.31 -9.86
C GLU A 102 -5.13 -7.94 -9.56
N ALA A 103 -3.98 -7.93 -8.88
CA ALA A 103 -3.26 -6.69 -8.55
C ALA A 103 -2.56 -6.09 -9.78
N LYS A 104 -1.98 -6.92 -10.66
CA LYS A 104 -1.26 -6.46 -11.86
C LYS A 104 -2.19 -5.97 -12.97
N LYS A 105 -3.37 -6.58 -13.15
CA LYS A 105 -4.27 -6.25 -14.28
C LYS A 105 -4.65 -4.75 -14.36
N PRO A 106 -5.00 -4.06 -13.26
CA PRO A 106 -5.30 -2.64 -13.27
C PRO A 106 -4.11 -1.75 -13.59
N LEU A 107 -2.87 -2.19 -13.35
CA LEU A 107 -1.66 -1.39 -13.58
C LEU A 107 -1.43 -1.09 -15.06
N ARG A 108 -1.92 -1.94 -15.97
CA ARG A 108 -1.76 -1.75 -17.43
C ARG A 108 -2.23 -0.38 -17.91
N ARG A 109 -3.24 0.23 -17.27
CA ARG A 109 -3.72 1.58 -17.63
C ARG A 109 -2.72 2.70 -17.31
N LEU A 110 -1.78 2.45 -16.40
CA LEU A 110 -0.77 3.42 -15.99
C LEU A 110 0.48 3.39 -16.88
N LEU A 111 0.55 2.48 -17.86
CA LEU A 111 1.59 2.53 -18.91
C LEU A 111 1.51 3.82 -19.73
N ASP A 112 0.33 4.42 -19.81
CA ASP A 112 0.06 5.71 -20.46
C ASP A 112 -0.17 6.85 -19.45
N ASP A 113 0.23 6.67 -18.18
CA ASP A 113 0.08 7.70 -17.14
C ASP A 113 0.75 9.02 -17.58
N PRO A 114 0.17 10.21 -17.33
CA PRO A 114 0.80 11.47 -17.69
C PRO A 114 2.18 11.67 -17.04
N ASP A 115 2.39 11.11 -15.85
CA ASP A 115 3.63 11.23 -15.13
C ASP A 115 4.66 10.17 -15.59
N PRO A 116 5.86 10.57 -16.05
CA PRO A 116 6.89 9.64 -16.52
C PRO A 116 7.38 8.68 -15.44
N GLN A 117 7.44 9.10 -14.18
CA GLN A 117 7.92 8.25 -13.10
C GLN A 117 6.91 7.13 -12.82
N VAL A 118 5.61 7.43 -12.85
CA VAL A 118 4.55 6.42 -12.72
C VAL A 118 4.62 5.40 -13.85
N ARG A 119 4.84 5.84 -15.10
CA ARG A 119 5.02 4.93 -16.23
C ARG A 119 6.21 3.99 -16.05
N GLU A 120 7.36 4.51 -15.61
CA GLU A 120 8.55 3.68 -15.39
C GLU A 120 8.35 2.64 -14.28
N ILE A 121 7.74 3.02 -13.15
CA ILE A 121 7.39 2.09 -12.07
C ILE A 121 6.55 0.93 -12.62
N VAL A 122 5.50 1.24 -13.38
CA VAL A 122 4.56 0.24 -13.88
C VAL A 122 5.19 -0.66 -14.94
N LYS A 123 6.06 -0.12 -15.79
CA LYS A 123 6.83 -0.92 -16.75
C LYS A 123 7.72 -1.94 -16.04
N ASP A 124 8.43 -1.52 -15.01
CA ASP A 124 9.30 -2.42 -14.24
C ASP A 124 8.48 -3.53 -13.56
N ILE A 125 7.36 -3.19 -12.92
CA ILE A 125 6.46 -4.16 -12.28
C ILE A 125 5.90 -5.19 -13.27
N LEU A 126 5.54 -4.75 -14.49
CA LEU A 126 4.92 -5.63 -15.50
C LEU A 126 5.93 -6.40 -16.36
N ALA A 127 7.21 -6.02 -16.32
CA ALA A 127 8.29 -6.76 -16.98
C ALA A 127 8.73 -8.00 -16.20
N ASN A 128 8.44 -8.03 -14.89
CA ASN A 128 8.72 -9.12 -13.96
C ASN A 128 7.49 -10.00 -13.69
#